data_AF-A0A9P2IUY6-F1
#
_entry.id   AF-A0A9P2IUY6-F1
#
_cell.length_a   1.000
_cell.length_b   1.000
_cell.length_c   1.000
_cell.angle_alpha   90.00
_cell.angle_beta   90.00
_cell.angle_gamma   90.00
#
_symmetry.space_group_name_H-M   'P 1'
#
loop_
_entity.id
_entity.type
_entity.pdbx_description
1 polymer ?
#
loop_
_entity_poly.entity_id
_entity_poly.type
_entity_poly.pdbx_seq_one_letter_code
_entity_poly.pdbx_strand_id
1 'polypeptide(L)'
;MSGKPAARQGDMTQYGGPIVQGSAGVRIGAPTGVACSVCPGGMTSGNPVNPLLGAKVLPGETDLALPGPLPFILSRTYSSYRTKTPAPVGVFGPGWKAPSDTRLQLRDDGLILNDNGGRSIHFEPLLPGEAVYSRSESMWLVRGGKAAQPDGHTLARLWGALPPDIRLSPHLYLATNSAQGPWWILGWSERVPGAEDVLPAPLPPYRELTGLADRFGRTLTYRREAAGDLTGEITGVTDGAGREFRLVLTTQAQRAEEARTSSLSSSDSSRPLSASAFPDTLPGTEYGPDRGIRLSAVWLMHDPAYPESLPAAPLVRYTYTEAGELLAVYDRSNTQVRAFTYDAQHPGRMVAHRYAGRPEMRYRYDDAGRVVEQLNPAGLSYRYQYEQDRITVTDSLNRREVLHTEGGAGLKRVVKKELADGSVTHSGYDAAGRLTAQTDAAGRRTEYGLNVVSGDITDITTPDGRETKFYYNDGNQLTAVVSPD
;
A
#
# COMPACT_ATOMS: atom_id res chain seq x y z
N MET A 1 3.55 -14.70 -34.40
CA MET A 1 2.73 -13.57 -33.90
C MET A 1 2.44 -13.83 -32.44
N SER A 2 3.03 -13.05 -31.54
CA SER A 2 2.76 -13.04 -30.09
C SER A 2 3.16 -11.65 -29.60
N GLY A 3 2.16 -10.85 -29.23
CA GLY A 3 2.31 -9.43 -28.88
C GLY A 3 2.45 -9.23 -27.37
N LYS A 4 3.39 -8.34 -26.99
CA LYS A 4 3.69 -7.83 -25.63
C LYS A 4 2.56 -6.92 -25.08
N PRO A 5 2.50 -6.49 -23.79
CA PRO A 5 3.49 -5.61 -23.07
C PRO A 5 3.65 -5.85 -21.53
N ALA A 6 4.61 -5.25 -20.77
CA ALA A 6 5.40 -4.01 -20.87
C ALA A 6 6.80 -4.12 -20.20
N ALA A 7 7.91 -3.47 -20.58
CA ALA A 7 8.30 -2.55 -21.66
C ALA A 7 9.83 -2.71 -21.83
N ARG A 8 10.34 -2.88 -23.07
CA ARG A 8 11.78 -2.79 -23.39
C ARG A 8 12.23 -1.34 -23.50
N GLN A 9 13.54 -1.11 -23.59
CA GLN A 9 14.25 0.18 -23.67
C GLN A 9 13.83 1.13 -24.84
N GLY A 10 12.76 0.82 -25.59
CA GLY A 10 12.11 1.69 -26.59
C GLY A 10 10.60 1.48 -26.70
N ASP A 11 9.97 0.71 -25.81
CA ASP A 11 8.52 0.52 -25.84
C ASP A 11 7.86 1.73 -25.17
N MET A 12 7.31 2.65 -25.99
CA MET A 12 6.32 3.60 -25.52
C MET A 12 5.17 2.81 -24.89
N THR A 13 4.78 3.15 -23.66
CA THR A 13 3.47 2.78 -23.11
C THR A 13 2.42 3.39 -24.03
N GLN A 14 1.99 2.63 -25.05
CA GLN A 14 0.99 3.09 -25.99
C GLN A 14 -0.29 3.45 -25.24
N TYR A 15 -0.85 4.60 -25.59
CA TYR A 15 -2.22 4.97 -25.28
C TYR A 15 -3.13 3.80 -25.69
N GLY A 16 -3.73 3.11 -24.71
CA GLY A 16 -4.60 1.94 -24.94
C GLY A 16 -4.01 0.54 -24.67
N GLY A 17 -2.78 0.41 -24.13
CA GLY A 17 -2.24 -0.88 -23.67
C GLY A 17 -2.97 -1.45 -22.43
N PRO A 18 -2.77 -2.75 -22.09
CA PRO A 18 -3.39 -3.37 -20.92
C PRO A 18 -3.06 -2.59 -19.63
N ILE A 19 -4.11 -2.37 -18.85
CA ILE A 19 -4.19 -1.37 -17.78
C ILE A 19 -3.22 -1.70 -16.64
N VAL A 20 -2.28 -0.81 -16.35
CA VAL A 20 -1.50 -0.83 -15.10
C VAL A 20 -2.38 -0.26 -13.98
N GLN A 21 -2.90 -1.12 -13.10
CA GLN A 21 -3.66 -0.68 -11.92
C GLN A 21 -2.73 -0.28 -10.78
N GLY A 22 -2.07 0.86 -10.94
CA GLY A 22 -1.21 1.33 -9.86
C GLY A 22 -0.34 2.54 -10.10
N SER A 23 -0.36 3.24 -11.24
CA SER A 23 0.65 4.28 -11.52
C SER A 23 0.85 5.29 -10.37
N ALA A 24 2.08 5.76 -10.14
CA ALA A 24 2.38 6.72 -9.07
C ALA A 24 1.61 8.06 -9.16
N GLY A 25 0.98 8.38 -10.30
CA GLY A 25 0.08 9.53 -10.43
C GLY A 25 -1.39 9.25 -10.08
N VAL A 26 -1.76 7.99 -9.85
CA VAL A 26 -3.09 7.53 -9.41
C VAL A 26 -2.89 6.59 -8.22
N ARG A 27 -2.30 7.12 -7.14
CA ARG A 27 -2.00 6.31 -5.95
C ARG A 27 -3.28 5.94 -5.21
N ILE A 28 -3.63 4.65 -5.28
CA ILE A 28 -4.41 3.99 -4.24
C ILE A 28 -3.59 4.12 -2.96
N GLY A 29 -4.13 4.70 -1.89
CA GLY A 29 -3.34 4.88 -0.67
C GLY A 29 -2.50 6.16 -0.60
N ALA A 30 -2.48 7.05 -1.60
CA ALA A 30 -1.86 8.36 -1.42
C ALA A 30 -2.75 9.51 -1.93
N PRO A 31 -2.72 10.66 -1.24
CA PRO A 31 -3.32 11.88 -1.75
C PRO A 31 -2.48 12.28 -2.97
N THR A 32 -2.99 12.04 -4.16
CA THR A 32 -2.36 12.54 -5.39
C THR A 32 -2.57 14.06 -5.42
N GLY A 33 -1.76 14.78 -4.62
CA GLY A 33 -1.76 16.24 -4.49
C GLY A 33 -2.33 16.77 -3.16
N VAL A 34 -1.45 17.39 -2.37
CA VAL A 34 -1.67 18.25 -1.18
C VAL A 34 -1.98 17.54 0.16
N ALA A 35 -0.92 17.34 0.96
CA ALA A 35 -1.03 17.28 2.40
C ALA A 35 -0.19 18.39 3.02
N CYS A 36 -0.85 19.35 3.66
CA CYS A 36 -0.28 20.07 4.78
C CYS A 36 -1.43 20.49 5.69
N SER A 37 -1.66 19.71 6.74
CA SER A 37 -2.68 20.00 7.77
C SER A 37 -2.33 21.22 8.65
N VAL A 38 -1.22 21.91 8.37
CA VAL A 38 -0.69 23.05 9.14
C VAL A 38 -0.24 24.23 8.26
N CYS A 39 -0.54 24.24 6.96
CA CYS A 39 -0.13 25.34 6.10
C CYS A 39 -1.18 26.46 6.10
N PRO A 40 -0.79 27.74 6.26
CA PRO A 40 -1.69 28.88 6.07
C PRO A 40 -2.25 28.86 4.64
N GLY A 41 -3.57 28.78 4.49
CA GLY A 41 -4.27 28.69 3.20
C GLY A 41 -4.64 27.27 2.71
N GLY A 42 -4.49 26.22 3.55
CA GLY A 42 -4.64 24.80 3.23
C GLY A 42 -5.96 24.34 2.58
N MET A 43 -6.12 24.54 1.26
CA MET A 43 -7.10 23.82 0.45
C MET A 43 -6.60 22.40 0.17
N THR A 44 -7.19 21.43 0.86
CA THR A 44 -7.03 19.99 0.61
C THR A 44 -8.29 19.50 -0.09
N SER A 45 -8.18 19.04 -1.35
CA SER A 45 -9.32 18.42 -2.02
C SER A 45 -9.28 16.92 -1.76
N GLY A 46 -10.34 16.38 -1.15
CA GLY A 46 -10.46 14.93 -1.02
C GLY A 46 -9.47 14.26 -0.07
N ASN A 47 -9.16 14.83 1.09
CA ASN A 47 -8.63 14.00 2.17
C ASN A 47 -9.76 13.69 3.17
N PRO A 48 -10.14 12.41 3.39
CA PRO A 48 -9.45 11.16 3.01
C PRO A 48 -10.09 10.42 1.82
N VAL A 49 -10.48 11.11 0.74
CA VAL A 49 -11.15 10.55 -0.46
C VAL A 49 -10.36 10.88 -1.73
N ASN A 50 -9.74 9.90 -2.38
CA ASN A 50 -9.10 10.12 -3.68
C ASN A 50 -10.17 10.41 -4.75
N PRO A 51 -10.29 11.65 -5.28
CA PRO A 51 -11.36 12.02 -6.20
C PRO A 51 -11.17 11.45 -7.61
N LEU A 52 -9.96 11.01 -7.99
CA LEU A 52 -9.73 10.37 -9.30
C LEU A 52 -10.31 8.96 -9.33
N LEU A 53 -10.14 8.23 -8.23
CA LEU A 53 -10.62 6.86 -8.07
C LEU A 53 -12.04 6.81 -7.48
N GLY A 54 -12.51 7.91 -6.89
CA GLY A 54 -13.65 7.94 -6.00
C GLY A 54 -13.48 7.04 -4.78
N ALA A 55 -12.25 6.82 -4.34
CA ALA A 55 -11.95 5.86 -3.30
C ALA A 55 -11.77 6.54 -1.95
N LYS A 56 -12.42 6.01 -0.91
CA LYS A 56 -12.05 6.31 0.47
C LYS A 56 -10.68 5.69 0.75
N VAL A 57 -9.74 6.48 1.25
CA VAL A 57 -8.36 6.04 1.49
C VAL A 57 -7.92 6.46 2.90
N LEU A 58 -7.26 5.59 3.66
CA LEU A 58 -6.48 6.01 4.84
C LEU A 58 -5.02 5.65 4.58
N PRO A 59 -4.15 6.64 4.30
CA PRO A 59 -2.76 6.37 3.96
C PRO A 59 -1.96 6.03 5.23
N GLY A 60 -1.56 4.78 5.41
CA GLY A 60 -0.55 4.39 6.41
C GLY A 60 -0.89 4.71 7.87
N GLU A 61 -2.00 4.18 8.39
CA GLU A 61 -2.30 4.18 9.82
C GLU A 61 -1.23 3.40 10.58
N THR A 62 -0.46 4.09 11.42
CA THR A 62 0.52 3.44 12.30
C THR A 62 -0.14 3.13 13.64
N ASP A 63 -0.14 1.85 14.00
CA ASP A 63 -0.67 1.35 15.26
C ASP A 63 0.44 1.06 16.28
N LEU A 64 1.61 0.62 15.80
CA LEU A 64 2.80 0.40 16.62
C LEU A 64 4.06 0.73 15.82
N ALA A 65 4.94 1.53 16.43
CA ALA A 65 6.29 1.77 15.93
C ALA A 65 7.23 1.94 17.12
N LEU A 66 8.19 1.03 17.27
CA LEU A 66 9.28 1.20 18.23
C LEU A 66 10.55 1.59 17.47
N PRO A 67 11.20 2.72 17.78
CA PRO A 67 12.44 3.13 17.13
C PRO A 67 13.50 2.03 17.20
N GLY A 68 14.30 1.91 16.15
CA GLY A 68 15.36 0.91 16.05
C GLY A 68 15.86 0.76 14.61
N PRO A 69 16.99 0.09 14.40
CA PRO A 69 17.43 -0.29 13.06
C PRO A 69 16.43 -1.27 12.44
N LEU A 70 16.05 -1.03 11.18
CA LEU A 70 15.08 -1.81 10.41
C LEU A 70 13.87 -2.26 11.30
N PRO A 71 13.13 -1.30 11.85
CA PRO A 71 12.18 -1.56 12.93
C PRO A 71 10.94 -2.27 12.41
N PHE A 72 10.33 -3.12 13.26
CA PHE A 72 8.99 -3.59 12.99
C PHE A 72 7.99 -2.45 13.24
N ILE A 73 7.40 -1.96 12.15
CA ILE A 73 6.34 -0.96 12.17
C ILE A 73 5.05 -1.67 11.75
N LEU A 74 4.12 -1.81 12.71
CA LEU A 74 2.78 -2.28 12.41
C LEU A 74 1.97 -1.09 11.91
N SER A 75 1.78 -1.07 10.61
CA SER A 75 0.99 -0.07 9.91
C SER A 75 0.05 -0.71 8.91
N ARG A 76 -0.97 0.03 8.51
CA ARG A 76 -1.99 -0.45 7.58
C ARG A 76 -2.59 0.69 6.77
N THR A 77 -2.87 0.42 5.52
CA THR A 77 -3.53 1.33 4.60
C THR A 77 -4.91 0.80 4.30
N TYR A 78 -5.90 1.69 4.32
CA TYR A 78 -7.24 1.35 3.83
C TYR A 78 -7.45 1.93 2.44
N SER A 79 -8.09 1.17 1.56
CA SER A 79 -8.71 1.71 0.35
C SER A 79 -10.04 1.02 0.06
N SER A 80 -11.05 1.82 -0.32
CA SER A 80 -12.29 1.29 -0.90
C SER A 80 -12.17 0.99 -2.39
N TYR A 81 -11.02 1.25 -3.02
CA TYR A 81 -10.81 0.95 -4.43
C TYR A 81 -10.61 -0.55 -4.64
N ARG A 82 -11.36 -1.11 -5.59
CA ARG A 82 -11.33 -2.54 -5.93
C ARG A 82 -10.44 -2.76 -7.14
N THR A 83 -9.26 -3.37 -6.93
CA THR A 83 -8.41 -3.79 -8.04
C THR A 83 -9.00 -5.04 -8.71
N LYS A 84 -8.67 -5.26 -9.99
CA LYS A 84 -9.14 -6.41 -10.78
C LYS A 84 -8.45 -7.71 -10.37
N THR A 85 -7.25 -7.61 -9.81
CA THR A 85 -6.42 -8.75 -9.41
C THR A 85 -6.02 -8.63 -7.93
N PRO A 86 -6.99 -8.55 -7.00
CA PRO A 86 -6.70 -8.33 -5.60
C PRO A 86 -5.92 -9.52 -5.02
N ALA A 87 -4.95 -9.24 -4.14
CA ALA A 87 -4.42 -10.24 -3.23
C ALA A 87 -5.49 -10.63 -2.19
N PRO A 88 -5.39 -11.82 -1.57
CA PRO A 88 -6.26 -12.21 -0.46
C PRO A 88 -6.33 -11.16 0.66
N VAL A 89 -7.44 -11.17 1.38
CA VAL A 89 -7.66 -10.31 2.55
C VAL A 89 -6.62 -10.65 3.63
N GLY A 90 -5.96 -9.61 4.16
CA GLY A 90 -4.96 -9.75 5.22
C GLY A 90 -5.58 -9.77 6.62
N VAL A 91 -4.71 -9.80 7.64
CA VAL A 91 -5.11 -9.96 9.06
C VAL A 91 -5.93 -8.80 9.64
N PHE A 92 -6.04 -7.68 8.93
CA PHE A 92 -6.88 -6.53 9.31
C PHE A 92 -8.31 -6.59 8.70
N GLY A 93 -8.61 -7.60 7.88
CA GLY A 93 -9.91 -7.71 7.22
C GLY A 93 -10.00 -6.92 5.90
N PRO A 94 -11.15 -7.01 5.20
CA PRO A 94 -11.29 -6.53 3.84
C PRO A 94 -11.12 -5.00 3.75
N GLY A 95 -10.53 -4.54 2.63
CA GLY A 95 -10.19 -3.13 2.39
C GLY A 95 -8.90 -2.64 3.06
N TRP A 96 -8.37 -3.39 4.04
CA TRP A 96 -7.10 -3.07 4.71
C TRP A 96 -5.94 -3.89 4.12
N LYS A 97 -4.76 -3.25 4.04
CA LYS A 97 -3.49 -3.90 3.69
C LYS A 97 -2.38 -3.42 4.62
N ALA A 98 -1.59 -4.37 5.11
CA ALA A 98 -0.35 -4.11 5.85
C ALA A 98 0.87 -4.30 4.95
N PRO A 99 2.03 -3.72 5.29
CA PRO A 99 3.29 -4.01 4.61
C PRO A 99 3.60 -5.52 4.51
N SER A 100 3.25 -6.29 5.54
CA SER A 100 3.41 -7.74 5.59
C SER A 100 2.55 -8.52 4.59
N ASP A 101 1.50 -7.91 4.05
CA ASP A 101 0.60 -8.52 3.05
C ASP A 101 1.16 -8.41 1.63
N THR A 102 2.33 -7.79 1.45
CA THR A 102 2.97 -7.67 0.14
C THR A 102 3.23 -9.05 -0.45
N ARG A 103 2.78 -9.25 -1.70
CA ARG A 103 2.79 -10.56 -2.37
C ARG A 103 3.08 -10.40 -3.85
N LEU A 104 3.82 -11.35 -4.41
CA LEU A 104 3.98 -11.51 -5.85
C LEU A 104 3.14 -12.69 -6.33
N GLN A 105 2.24 -12.48 -7.29
CA GLN A 105 1.55 -13.56 -8.00
C GLN A 105 2.41 -13.96 -9.22
N LEU A 106 2.59 -15.27 -9.40
CA LEU A 106 3.28 -15.85 -10.55
C LEU A 106 2.23 -16.36 -11.53
N ARG A 107 2.20 -15.80 -12.74
CA ARG A 107 1.30 -16.21 -13.82
C ARG A 107 2.11 -16.66 -15.03
N ASP A 108 1.47 -17.39 -15.92
CA ASP A 108 2.11 -17.89 -17.14
C ASP A 108 2.56 -16.75 -18.07
N ASP A 109 1.85 -15.61 -18.03
CA ASP A 109 2.05 -14.44 -18.88
C ASP A 109 2.67 -13.23 -18.15
N GLY A 110 2.99 -13.35 -16.86
CA GLY A 110 3.53 -12.21 -16.11
C GLY A 110 3.62 -12.39 -14.60
N LEU A 111 4.06 -11.33 -13.95
CA LEU A 111 4.15 -11.21 -12.50
C LEU A 111 3.24 -10.06 -12.03
N ILE A 112 2.57 -10.24 -10.89
CA ILE A 112 1.77 -9.16 -10.28
C ILE A 112 2.22 -8.96 -8.84
N LEU A 113 2.84 -7.82 -8.57
CA LEU A 113 3.16 -7.40 -7.20
C LEU A 113 1.95 -6.68 -6.61
N ASN A 114 1.36 -7.28 -5.59
CA ASN A 114 0.42 -6.62 -4.70
C ASN A 114 1.19 -5.94 -3.58
N ASP A 115 1.07 -4.61 -3.51
CA ASP A 115 1.81 -3.80 -2.53
C ASP A 115 1.02 -3.52 -1.25
N ASN A 116 1.65 -2.80 -0.33
CA ASN A 116 1.08 -2.42 0.97
C ASN A 116 -0.10 -1.44 0.90
N GLY A 117 -0.41 -0.90 -0.29
CA GLY A 117 -1.57 -0.06 -0.55
C GLY A 117 -2.74 -0.83 -1.18
N GLY A 118 -2.57 -2.13 -1.45
CA GLY A 118 -3.57 -2.96 -2.13
C GLY A 118 -3.59 -2.78 -3.65
N ARG A 119 -2.54 -2.19 -4.23
CA ARG A 119 -2.38 -2.03 -5.69
C ARG A 119 -2.05 -3.36 -6.35
N SER A 120 -2.15 -3.40 -7.68
CA SER A 120 -1.67 -4.52 -8.50
C SER A 120 -0.70 -3.96 -9.54
N ILE A 121 0.58 -4.21 -9.34
CA ILE A 121 1.66 -3.72 -10.20
C ILE A 121 2.11 -4.88 -11.08
N HIS A 122 2.02 -4.70 -12.39
CA HIS A 122 2.33 -5.75 -13.36
C HIS A 122 3.77 -5.66 -13.85
N PHE A 123 4.43 -6.81 -13.96
CA PHE A 123 5.77 -6.98 -14.51
C PHE A 123 5.81 -8.16 -15.47
N GLU A 124 6.77 -8.16 -16.39
CA GLU A 124 7.10 -9.33 -17.22
C GLU A 124 7.66 -10.48 -16.35
N PRO A 125 7.57 -11.73 -16.82
CA PRO A 125 8.27 -12.85 -16.20
C PRO A 125 9.78 -12.58 -16.12
N LEU A 126 10.41 -12.96 -14.99
CA LEU A 126 11.85 -12.87 -14.79
C LEU A 126 12.49 -14.25 -14.78
N LEU A 127 13.56 -14.44 -15.54
CA LEU A 127 14.47 -15.58 -15.40
C LEU A 127 15.32 -15.43 -14.13
N PRO A 128 15.87 -16.53 -13.59
CA PRO A 128 16.79 -16.45 -12.45
C PRO A 128 17.94 -15.47 -12.71
N GLY A 129 18.18 -14.56 -11.75
CA GLY A 129 19.21 -13.53 -11.82
C GLY A 129 18.83 -12.24 -12.57
N GLU A 130 17.64 -12.17 -13.18
CA GLU A 130 17.19 -10.97 -13.89
C GLU A 130 16.60 -9.90 -12.96
N ALA A 131 16.71 -8.65 -13.39
CA ALA A 131 16.17 -7.48 -12.72
C ALA A 131 15.38 -6.61 -13.71
N VAL A 132 14.28 -6.02 -13.25
CA VAL A 132 13.48 -5.05 -14.00
C VAL A 132 13.19 -3.83 -13.14
N TYR A 133 13.26 -2.65 -13.74
CA TYR A 133 12.87 -1.38 -13.10
C TYR A 133 11.56 -0.87 -13.68
N SER A 134 10.54 -0.71 -12.85
CA SER A 134 9.33 0.00 -13.20
C SER A 134 9.51 1.48 -12.94
N ARG A 135 9.62 2.27 -14.03
CA ARG A 135 9.75 3.74 -13.97
C ARG A 135 8.50 4.42 -13.41
N SER A 136 7.31 3.88 -13.71
CA SER A 136 6.04 4.45 -13.24
C SER A 136 5.82 4.23 -11.74
N GLU A 137 6.46 3.21 -11.16
CA GLU A 137 6.40 2.90 -9.73
C GLU A 137 7.68 3.29 -8.97
N SER A 138 8.70 3.72 -9.70
CA SER A 138 10.06 3.96 -9.19
C SER A 138 10.58 2.79 -8.34
N MET A 139 10.44 1.56 -8.86
CA MET A 139 10.80 0.36 -8.11
C MET A 139 11.45 -0.73 -8.97
N TRP A 140 12.33 -1.50 -8.34
CA TRP A 140 12.97 -2.68 -8.90
C TRP A 140 12.27 -3.94 -8.41
N LEU A 141 12.10 -4.90 -9.32
CA LEU A 141 11.80 -6.30 -9.03
C LEU A 141 12.96 -7.15 -9.58
N VAL A 142 13.50 -8.03 -8.75
CA VAL A 142 14.66 -8.85 -9.07
C VAL A 142 14.36 -10.30 -8.70
N ARG A 143 14.75 -11.25 -9.54
CA ARG A 143 14.71 -12.67 -9.20
C ARG A 143 16.10 -13.13 -8.77
N GLY A 144 16.18 -13.85 -7.66
CA GLY A 144 17.42 -14.49 -7.22
C GLY A 144 17.97 -15.50 -8.23
N GLY A 145 19.16 -16.04 -7.96
CA GLY A 145 19.84 -16.96 -8.87
C GLY A 145 21.16 -16.46 -9.43
N LYS A 146 21.73 -15.38 -8.88
CA LYS A 146 23.02 -14.85 -9.34
C LYS A 146 23.87 -14.35 -8.19
N ALA A 147 25.17 -14.64 -8.25
CA ALA A 147 26.11 -14.20 -7.22
C ALA A 147 26.24 -12.67 -7.20
N ALA A 148 26.50 -12.03 -8.32
CA ALA A 148 26.73 -10.58 -8.38
C ALA A 148 25.93 -9.95 -9.53
N GLN A 149 25.50 -8.71 -9.33
CA GLN A 149 25.03 -7.89 -10.45
C GLN A 149 26.21 -7.47 -11.33
N PRO A 150 25.99 -7.17 -12.62
CA PRO A 150 27.05 -6.66 -13.49
C PRO A 150 27.71 -5.40 -12.91
N ASP A 151 28.98 -5.19 -13.25
CA ASP A 151 29.69 -3.97 -12.86
C ASP A 151 28.95 -2.72 -13.37
N GLY A 152 28.86 -1.71 -12.51
CA GLY A 152 28.11 -0.48 -12.81
C GLY A 152 26.59 -0.58 -12.66
N HIS A 153 26.03 -1.74 -12.30
CA HIS A 153 24.59 -1.86 -12.04
C HIS A 153 24.19 -1.10 -10.76
N THR A 154 23.16 -0.25 -10.83
CA THR A 154 22.65 0.59 -9.72
C THR A 154 22.43 -0.20 -8.42
N LEU A 155 21.93 -1.43 -8.52
CA LEU A 155 21.67 -2.30 -7.37
C LEU A 155 22.87 -3.14 -6.90
N ALA A 156 24.06 -3.06 -7.53
CA ALA A 156 25.16 -3.97 -7.26
C ALA A 156 25.61 -3.96 -5.79
N ARG A 157 25.72 -2.77 -5.18
CA ARG A 157 26.09 -2.62 -3.77
C ARG A 157 25.05 -3.22 -2.84
N LEU A 158 23.77 -2.95 -3.10
CA LEU A 158 22.66 -3.45 -2.28
C LEU A 158 22.48 -4.96 -2.45
N TRP A 159 22.71 -5.49 -3.64
CA TRP A 159 22.72 -6.94 -3.92
C TRP A 159 23.86 -7.65 -3.21
N GLY A 160 25.05 -7.08 -3.22
CA GLY A 160 26.22 -7.64 -2.55
C GLY A 160 26.11 -7.72 -1.03
N ALA A 161 25.23 -6.90 -0.42
CA ALA A 161 24.94 -6.96 1.01
C ALA A 161 24.01 -8.12 1.40
N LEU A 162 23.36 -8.79 0.43
CA LEU A 162 22.48 -9.92 0.71
C LEU A 162 23.30 -11.19 1.06
N PRO A 163 22.87 -11.94 2.09
CA PRO A 163 23.35 -13.29 2.35
C PRO A 163 23.32 -14.19 1.09
N PRO A 164 24.31 -15.09 0.89
CA PRO A 164 24.38 -15.97 -0.28
C PRO A 164 23.13 -16.81 -0.51
N ASP A 165 22.53 -17.35 0.55
CA ASP A 165 21.28 -18.12 0.53
C ASP A 165 20.10 -17.33 -0.04
N ILE A 166 20.08 -16.01 0.14
CA ILE A 166 19.04 -15.15 -0.45
C ILE A 166 19.32 -14.85 -1.91
N ARG A 167 20.52 -14.33 -2.24
CA ARG A 167 20.82 -13.88 -3.61
C ARG A 167 21.01 -15.01 -4.63
N LEU A 168 21.46 -16.19 -4.18
CA LEU A 168 21.65 -17.36 -5.04
C LEU A 168 20.37 -18.17 -5.25
N SER A 169 19.33 -17.99 -4.45
CA SER A 169 18.10 -18.78 -4.58
C SER A 169 17.25 -18.34 -5.78
N PRO A 170 17.03 -19.18 -6.79
CA PRO A 170 16.18 -18.85 -7.95
C PRO A 170 14.69 -18.83 -7.62
N HIS A 171 14.33 -19.20 -6.39
CA HIS A 171 12.97 -19.27 -5.88
C HIS A 171 12.52 -17.98 -5.18
N LEU A 172 13.46 -17.10 -4.84
CA LEU A 172 13.18 -15.83 -4.19
C LEU A 172 13.06 -14.70 -5.22
N TYR A 173 12.12 -13.80 -4.92
CA TYR A 173 12.01 -12.51 -5.58
C TYR A 173 12.31 -11.42 -4.56
N LEU A 174 12.89 -10.34 -5.04
CA LEU A 174 13.36 -9.23 -4.24
C LEU A 174 12.79 -7.96 -4.85
N ALA A 175 12.21 -7.09 -4.03
CA ALA A 175 11.74 -5.79 -4.48
C ALA A 175 12.38 -4.66 -3.67
N THR A 176 12.64 -3.53 -4.31
CA THR A 176 13.08 -2.32 -3.62
C THR A 176 12.72 -1.08 -4.43
N ASN A 177 12.36 0.01 -3.74
CA ASN A 177 12.11 1.31 -4.36
C ASN A 177 13.31 2.27 -4.24
N SER A 178 14.45 1.77 -3.76
CA SER A 178 15.65 2.58 -3.53
C SER A 178 16.90 1.75 -3.75
N ALA A 179 17.91 2.34 -4.42
CA ALA A 179 19.23 1.73 -4.52
C ALA A 179 19.93 1.56 -3.16
N GLN A 180 19.39 2.18 -2.09
CA GLN A 180 19.88 2.06 -0.71
C GLN A 180 19.09 1.05 0.12
N GLY A 181 18.04 0.45 -0.44
CA GLY A 181 17.19 -0.53 0.22
C GLY A 181 16.12 0.08 1.14
N PRO A 182 15.50 -0.75 2.00
CA PRO A 182 15.78 -2.18 2.15
C PRO A 182 15.32 -3.02 0.96
N TRP A 183 15.79 -4.26 0.89
CA TRP A 183 15.19 -5.33 0.11
C TRP A 183 13.94 -5.84 0.80
N TRP A 184 12.87 -6.03 0.03
CA TRP A 184 11.70 -6.81 0.39
C TRP A 184 11.91 -8.23 -0.13
N ILE A 185 11.99 -9.21 0.77
CA ILE A 185 12.29 -10.60 0.42
C ILE A 185 10.97 -11.35 0.25
N LEU A 186 10.66 -11.72 -0.98
CA LEU A 186 9.43 -12.42 -1.38
C LEU A 186 9.75 -13.89 -1.61
N GLY A 187 9.31 -14.74 -0.68
CA GLY A 187 9.61 -16.18 -0.65
C GLY A 187 8.37 -17.05 -0.52
N TRP A 188 8.58 -18.30 -0.14
CA TRP A 188 7.51 -19.23 0.19
C TRP A 188 7.18 -19.10 1.69
N SER A 189 5.90 -19.01 2.01
CA SER A 189 5.33 -18.93 3.36
C SER A 189 5.80 -20.01 4.35
N GLU A 190 6.16 -21.22 3.90
CA GLU A 190 6.47 -22.36 4.79
C GLU A 190 7.96 -22.50 5.13
N ARG A 191 8.86 -22.10 4.22
CA ARG A 191 10.32 -22.13 4.40
C ARG A 191 10.98 -21.30 3.31
N VAL A 192 12.13 -20.69 3.60
CA VAL A 192 13.05 -20.15 2.57
C VAL A 192 13.81 -21.34 1.96
N PRO A 193 13.58 -21.69 0.68
CA PRO A 193 14.32 -22.77 0.03
C PRO A 193 15.81 -22.42 -0.09
N GLY A 194 16.67 -23.34 0.33
CA GLY A 194 18.08 -23.30 -0.02
C GLY A 194 18.26 -23.40 -1.53
N ALA A 195 19.40 -22.92 -2.04
CA ALA A 195 19.67 -22.91 -3.48
C ALA A 195 19.65 -24.32 -4.12
N GLU A 196 19.93 -25.34 -3.33
CA GLU A 196 20.00 -26.75 -3.75
C GLU A 196 18.78 -27.58 -3.28
N ASP A 197 17.79 -26.96 -2.62
CA ASP A 197 16.63 -27.69 -2.10
C ASP A 197 15.74 -28.20 -3.26
N VAL A 198 15.51 -29.51 -3.34
CA VAL A 198 14.49 -30.08 -4.25
C VAL A 198 13.12 -29.80 -3.67
N LEU A 199 12.44 -28.82 -4.23
CA LEU A 199 11.15 -28.36 -3.73
C LEU A 199 9.98 -29.28 -4.12
N PRO A 200 8.93 -29.36 -3.29
CA PRO A 200 7.67 -30.00 -3.67
C PRO A 200 7.14 -29.36 -4.96
N ALA A 201 6.79 -30.19 -5.94
CA ALA A 201 6.05 -29.77 -7.12
C ALA A 201 4.59 -30.23 -6.97
N PRO A 202 3.58 -29.35 -7.18
CA PRO A 202 3.70 -27.99 -7.70
C PRO A 202 4.02 -26.93 -6.63
N LEU A 203 4.84 -25.93 -7.00
CA LEU A 203 5.07 -24.75 -6.17
C LEU A 203 3.81 -23.86 -6.11
N PRO A 204 3.58 -23.13 -5.00
CA PRO A 204 2.53 -22.13 -4.97
C PRO A 204 2.73 -21.08 -6.09
N PRO A 205 1.64 -20.67 -6.78
CA PRO A 205 1.70 -19.68 -7.86
C PRO A 205 1.86 -18.24 -7.32
N TYR A 206 2.58 -18.09 -6.20
CA TYR A 206 2.80 -16.83 -5.52
C TYR A 206 4.05 -16.85 -4.64
N ARG A 207 4.52 -15.67 -4.23
CA ARG A 207 5.52 -15.44 -3.19
C ARG A 207 5.03 -14.39 -2.21
N GLU A 208 5.27 -14.58 -0.93
CA GLU A 208 4.84 -13.69 0.14
C GLU A 208 6.06 -13.03 0.80
N LEU A 209 5.85 -11.87 1.42
CA LEU A 209 6.91 -11.21 2.16
C LEU A 209 7.34 -12.06 3.37
N THR A 210 8.59 -12.52 3.36
CA THR A 210 9.20 -13.30 4.44
C THR A 210 10.12 -12.47 5.32
N GLY A 211 10.58 -11.32 4.82
CA GLY A 211 11.39 -10.40 5.60
C GLY A 211 11.89 -9.21 4.80
N LEU A 212 12.69 -8.39 5.48
CA LEU A 212 13.41 -7.26 4.92
C LEU A 212 14.90 -7.43 5.19
N ALA A 213 15.75 -6.93 4.30
CA ALA A 213 17.19 -6.82 4.53
C ALA A 213 17.68 -5.43 4.12
N ASP A 214 18.44 -4.77 5.00
CA ASP A 214 19.05 -3.48 4.66
C ASP A 214 20.48 -3.63 4.12
N ARG A 215 21.05 -2.53 3.64
CA ARG A 215 22.43 -2.49 3.09
C ARG A 215 23.54 -2.75 4.12
N PHE A 216 23.20 -2.88 5.40
CA PHE A 216 24.14 -3.14 6.49
C PHE A 216 24.08 -4.60 6.97
N GLY A 217 23.33 -5.46 6.28
CA GLY A 217 23.17 -6.87 6.62
C GLY A 217 22.19 -7.13 7.76
N ARG A 218 21.44 -6.11 8.22
CA ARG A 218 20.40 -6.30 9.24
C ARG A 218 19.13 -6.80 8.57
N THR A 219 18.41 -7.67 9.28
CA THR A 219 17.19 -8.30 8.76
C THR A 219 16.01 -8.08 9.69
N LEU A 220 14.83 -7.89 9.11
CA LEU A 220 13.54 -8.09 9.78
C LEU A 220 12.95 -9.38 9.24
N THR A 221 12.60 -10.32 10.11
CA THR A 221 12.15 -11.66 9.71
C THR A 221 10.72 -11.90 10.20
N TYR A 222 9.85 -12.35 9.30
CA TYR A 222 8.50 -12.81 9.63
C TYR A 222 8.51 -14.31 9.89
N ARG A 223 8.12 -14.70 11.10
CA ARG A 223 7.91 -16.10 11.48
C ARG A 223 6.46 -16.48 11.19
N ARG A 224 6.28 -17.52 10.40
CA ARG A 224 4.96 -18.01 9.99
C ARG A 224 4.63 -19.35 10.65
N GLU A 225 3.36 -19.58 10.90
CA GLU A 225 2.88 -20.84 11.46
C GLU A 225 3.03 -21.98 10.44
N ALA A 226 3.59 -23.10 10.87
CA ALA A 226 3.93 -24.20 9.98
C ALA A 226 2.77 -25.19 9.77
N ALA A 227 1.83 -25.28 10.71
CA ALA A 227 0.75 -26.26 10.66
C ALA A 227 -0.53 -25.77 11.38
N GLY A 228 -1.65 -26.45 11.12
CA GLY A 228 -2.95 -26.14 11.71
C GLY A 228 -3.71 -25.02 11.01
N ASP A 229 -4.75 -24.49 11.65
CA ASP A 229 -5.68 -23.54 11.03
C ASP A 229 -5.03 -22.20 10.62
N LEU A 230 -3.91 -21.86 11.25
CA LEU A 230 -3.13 -20.64 10.99
C LEU A 230 -1.96 -20.86 10.01
N THR A 231 -1.85 -22.04 9.38
CA THR A 231 -0.73 -22.36 8.48
C THR A 231 -0.49 -21.24 7.45
N GLY A 232 0.78 -20.81 7.37
CA GLY A 232 1.25 -19.75 6.50
C GLY A 232 1.10 -18.34 7.07
N GLU A 233 0.36 -18.13 8.16
CA GLU A 233 0.13 -16.80 8.74
C GLU A 233 1.28 -16.35 9.64
N ILE A 234 1.53 -15.03 9.70
CA ILE A 234 2.62 -14.46 10.52
C ILE A 234 2.21 -14.44 11.99
N THR A 235 2.83 -15.27 12.81
CA THR A 235 2.61 -15.35 14.27
C THR A 235 3.72 -14.70 15.08
N GLY A 236 4.84 -14.33 14.44
CA GLY A 236 5.86 -13.51 15.09
C GLY A 236 6.77 -12.76 14.14
N VAL A 237 7.48 -11.78 14.69
CA VAL A 237 8.42 -10.93 13.96
C VAL A 237 9.68 -10.75 14.80
N THR A 238 10.84 -10.82 14.17
CA THR A 238 12.10 -10.35 14.75
C THR A 238 12.58 -9.16 13.95
N ASP A 239 12.77 -8.00 14.57
CA ASP A 239 13.22 -6.79 13.87
C ASP A 239 14.75 -6.64 13.85
N GLY A 240 15.25 -5.60 13.17
CA GLY A 240 16.69 -5.38 13.05
C GLY A 240 17.41 -5.01 14.36
N ALA A 241 16.68 -4.77 15.45
CA ALA A 241 17.24 -4.59 16.79
C ALA A 241 17.30 -5.91 17.58
N GLY A 242 16.78 -7.01 17.02
CA GLY A 242 16.66 -8.30 17.69
C GLY A 242 15.45 -8.39 18.63
N ARG A 243 14.52 -7.44 18.58
CA ARG A 243 13.28 -7.52 19.37
C ARG A 243 12.37 -8.58 18.77
N GLU A 244 11.76 -9.39 19.62
CA GLU A 244 10.82 -10.41 19.19
C GLU A 244 9.38 -10.04 19.55
N PHE A 245 8.52 -10.08 18.55
CA PHE A 245 7.10 -9.79 18.66
C PHE A 245 6.27 -11.05 18.44
N ARG A 246 5.20 -11.23 19.22
CA ARG A 246 4.19 -12.25 18.99
C ARG A 246 2.90 -11.61 18.51
N LEU A 247 2.41 -12.07 17.36
CA LEU A 247 1.13 -11.68 16.78
C LEU A 247 0.11 -12.75 17.17
N VAL A 248 -0.91 -12.36 17.93
CA VAL A 248 -2.01 -13.24 18.32
C VAL A 248 -3.07 -13.17 17.24
N LEU A 249 -3.33 -14.30 16.58
CA LEU A 249 -4.32 -14.40 15.52
C LEU A 249 -5.53 -15.18 16.01
N THR A 250 -6.72 -14.84 15.51
CA THR A 250 -7.96 -15.59 15.73
C THR A 250 -8.59 -15.99 14.40
N THR A 251 -9.15 -17.20 14.34
CA THR A 251 -9.96 -17.66 13.21
C THR A 251 -11.42 -17.19 13.37
N GLN A 252 -12.20 -17.25 12.29
CA GLN A 252 -13.63 -16.96 12.37
C GLN A 252 -14.36 -17.93 13.30
N ALA A 253 -14.02 -19.22 13.23
CA ALA A 253 -14.61 -20.25 14.08
C ALA A 253 -14.35 -19.99 15.57
N GLN A 254 -13.13 -19.59 15.94
CA GLN A 254 -12.80 -19.21 17.32
C GLN A 254 -13.63 -18.01 17.80
N ARG A 255 -13.75 -16.95 16.99
CA ARG A 255 -14.57 -15.78 17.34
C ARG A 255 -16.06 -16.13 17.47
N ALA A 256 -16.58 -17.02 16.63
CA ALA A 256 -17.96 -17.49 16.72
C ALA A 256 -18.21 -18.30 18.00
N GLU A 257 -17.27 -19.16 18.40
CA GLU A 257 -17.35 -19.92 19.66
C GLU A 257 -17.30 -19.02 20.90
N GLU A 258 -16.37 -18.06 20.93
CA GLU A 258 -16.25 -17.09 22.02
C GLU A 258 -17.53 -16.26 22.19
N ALA A 259 -18.15 -15.84 21.08
CA ALA A 259 -19.43 -15.13 21.10
C ALA A 259 -20.56 -15.99 21.66
N ARG A 260 -20.65 -17.27 21.26
CA ARG A 260 -21.63 -18.23 21.78
C ARG A 260 -21.47 -18.45 23.28
N THR A 261 -20.24 -18.70 23.75
CA THR A 261 -19.94 -18.89 25.17
C THR A 261 -20.27 -17.65 26.02
N SER A 262 -19.93 -16.46 25.51
CA SER A 262 -20.22 -15.19 26.20
C SER A 262 -21.73 -14.97 26.34
N SER A 263 -22.51 -15.29 25.30
CA SER A 263 -23.98 -15.16 25.33
C SER A 263 -24.65 -16.06 26.36
N LEU A 264 -24.12 -17.26 26.59
CA LEU A 264 -24.61 -18.22 27.59
C LEU A 264 -24.30 -17.79 29.03
N SER A 265 -23.27 -16.98 29.23
CA SER A 265 -22.84 -16.48 30.54
C SER A 265 -23.54 -15.19 31.00
N SER A 266 -24.25 -14.51 30.09
CA SER A 266 -25.03 -13.31 30.40
C SER A 266 -26.39 -13.69 30.98
N SER A 267 -26.65 -13.33 32.24
CA SER A 267 -27.92 -13.63 32.95
C SER A 267 -29.13 -12.84 32.44
N ASP A 268 -28.97 -12.08 31.36
CA ASP A 268 -29.99 -11.22 30.78
C ASP A 268 -30.14 -11.54 29.29
N SER A 269 -30.95 -12.54 28.95
CA SER A 269 -31.37 -12.75 27.56
C SER A 269 -32.75 -13.40 27.44
N SER A 270 -33.74 -12.57 27.12
CA SER A 270 -34.98 -12.93 26.43
C SER A 270 -34.75 -13.06 24.91
N ARG A 271 -33.52 -13.34 24.46
CA ARG A 271 -33.17 -13.54 23.05
C ARG A 271 -33.06 -15.04 22.73
N PRO A 272 -33.71 -15.54 21.67
CA PRO A 272 -33.67 -16.96 21.33
C PRO A 272 -32.24 -17.39 20.95
N LEU A 273 -31.85 -18.58 21.44
CA LEU A 273 -30.55 -19.25 21.30
C LEU A 273 -30.12 -19.61 19.85
N SER A 274 -30.86 -19.19 18.82
CA SER A 274 -30.73 -19.75 17.46
C SER A 274 -29.98 -18.87 16.45
N ALA A 275 -29.30 -17.80 16.87
CA ALA A 275 -28.44 -17.04 15.97
C ALA A 275 -27.28 -16.43 16.76
N SER A 276 -26.14 -17.14 16.83
CA SER A 276 -24.87 -16.47 17.09
C SER A 276 -24.75 -15.34 16.07
N ALA A 277 -24.58 -14.11 16.54
CA ALA A 277 -24.44 -12.97 15.66
C ALA A 277 -23.14 -13.09 14.82
N PHE A 278 -22.14 -13.81 15.33
CA PHE A 278 -20.96 -14.23 14.57
C PHE A 278 -21.26 -15.46 13.71
N PRO A 279 -21.18 -15.38 12.37
CA PRO A 279 -21.38 -16.52 11.48
C PRO A 279 -20.14 -17.43 11.46
N ASP A 280 -20.33 -18.72 11.20
CA ASP A 280 -19.20 -19.68 11.09
C ASP A 280 -18.38 -19.43 9.81
N THR A 281 -19.00 -18.90 8.75
CA THR A 281 -18.36 -18.53 7.48
C THR A 281 -18.54 -17.04 7.18
N LEU A 282 -17.49 -16.39 6.66
CA LEU A 282 -17.55 -14.99 6.27
C LEU A 282 -18.22 -14.81 4.89
N PRO A 283 -18.88 -13.66 4.66
CA PRO A 283 -19.37 -13.31 3.33
C PRO A 283 -18.21 -13.12 2.36
N GLY A 284 -18.46 -13.38 1.07
CA GLY A 284 -17.51 -13.03 0.01
C GLY A 284 -17.25 -11.52 0.00
N THR A 285 -16.03 -11.13 -0.34
CA THR A 285 -15.64 -9.72 -0.41
C THR A 285 -15.11 -9.39 -1.80
N GLU A 286 -15.25 -8.12 -2.17
CA GLU A 286 -14.70 -7.61 -3.44
C GLU A 286 -13.21 -7.25 -3.32
N TYR A 287 -12.58 -7.53 -2.16
CA TYR A 287 -11.19 -7.22 -1.83
C TYR A 287 -10.27 -8.45 -1.91
N GLY A 288 -10.75 -9.55 -2.49
CA GLY A 288 -10.06 -10.83 -2.60
C GLY A 288 -10.64 -11.89 -1.66
N PRO A 289 -10.17 -13.15 -1.78
CA PRO A 289 -10.59 -14.23 -0.90
C PRO A 289 -10.16 -13.96 0.54
N ASP A 290 -11.02 -14.34 1.50
CA ASP A 290 -10.83 -14.08 2.92
C ASP A 290 -10.83 -15.40 3.71
N ARG A 291 -9.73 -15.69 4.40
CA ARG A 291 -9.60 -16.89 5.25
C ARG A 291 -10.22 -16.72 6.63
N GLY A 292 -10.70 -15.52 6.97
CA GLY A 292 -11.28 -15.21 8.27
C GLY A 292 -10.27 -15.16 9.42
N ILE A 293 -8.98 -15.04 9.12
CA ILE A 293 -7.93 -14.91 10.13
C ILE A 293 -7.72 -13.43 10.43
N ARG A 294 -7.66 -13.07 11.72
CA ARG A 294 -7.54 -11.68 12.17
C ARG A 294 -6.51 -11.51 13.29
N LEU A 295 -5.80 -10.39 13.28
CA LEU A 295 -4.85 -10.03 14.33
C LEU A 295 -5.58 -9.48 15.56
N SER A 296 -5.61 -10.18 16.69
CA SER A 296 -6.27 -9.69 17.91
C SER A 296 -5.36 -8.85 18.81
N ALA A 297 -4.06 -9.17 18.86
CA ALA A 297 -3.10 -8.46 19.71
C ALA A 297 -1.64 -8.63 19.25
N VAL A 298 -0.78 -7.68 19.63
CA VAL A 298 0.68 -7.80 19.48
C VAL A 298 1.38 -7.66 20.81
N TRP A 299 2.30 -8.56 21.11
CA TRP A 299 3.12 -8.58 22.33
C TRP A 299 4.59 -8.40 22.00
N LEU A 300 5.32 -7.67 22.85
CA LEU A 300 6.78 -7.70 22.87
C LEU A 300 7.22 -8.83 23.79
N MET A 301 7.86 -9.84 23.23
CA MET A 301 8.26 -11.06 23.94
C MET A 301 9.72 -11.01 24.38
N HIS A 302 10.56 -10.27 23.65
CA HIS A 302 11.97 -10.10 23.95
C HIS A 302 12.44 -8.73 23.46
N ASP A 303 13.24 -8.04 24.28
CA ASP A 303 13.95 -6.83 23.91
C ASP A 303 15.40 -6.94 24.41
N PRO A 304 16.40 -7.06 23.52
CA PRO A 304 17.79 -7.17 23.91
C PRO A 304 18.31 -5.99 24.73
N ALA A 305 17.76 -4.79 24.52
CA ALA A 305 18.17 -3.59 25.25
C ALA A 305 17.52 -3.51 26.64
N TYR A 306 16.35 -4.11 26.81
CA TYR A 306 15.56 -4.05 28.05
C TYR A 306 14.94 -5.41 28.43
N PRO A 307 15.75 -6.45 28.68
CA PRO A 307 15.26 -7.81 28.86
C PRO A 307 14.37 -7.99 30.11
N GLU A 308 14.56 -7.16 31.14
CA GLU A 308 13.81 -7.23 32.40
C GLU A 308 12.61 -6.26 32.45
N SER A 309 12.42 -5.42 31.42
CA SER A 309 11.41 -4.35 31.41
C SER A 309 10.36 -4.56 30.32
N LEU A 310 9.92 -5.80 30.13
CA LEU A 310 8.90 -6.12 29.14
C LEU A 310 7.50 -5.66 29.60
N PRO A 311 6.67 -5.16 28.69
CA PRO A 311 5.32 -4.74 29.01
C PRO A 311 4.43 -5.95 29.40
N ALA A 312 3.75 -5.86 30.54
CA ALA A 312 2.80 -6.88 31.00
C ALA A 312 1.47 -6.92 30.20
N ALA A 313 1.25 -5.94 29.33
CA ALA A 313 0.05 -5.80 28.50
C ALA A 313 0.46 -5.79 27.01
N PRO A 314 -0.42 -6.22 26.09
CA PRO A 314 -0.15 -6.16 24.67
C PRO A 314 0.09 -4.72 24.23
N LEU A 315 0.99 -4.51 23.27
CA LEU A 315 1.33 -3.21 22.71
C LEU A 315 0.15 -2.56 21.99
N VAL A 316 -0.69 -3.38 21.35
CA VAL A 316 -1.91 -2.97 20.65
C VAL A 316 -2.88 -4.15 20.62
N ARG A 317 -4.19 -3.86 20.59
CA ARG A 317 -5.25 -4.85 20.34
C ARG A 317 -6.26 -4.37 19.32
N TYR A 318 -6.99 -5.32 18.77
CA TYR A 318 -7.98 -5.11 17.73
C TYR A 318 -9.26 -5.89 18.03
N THR A 319 -10.39 -5.32 17.61
CA THR A 319 -11.67 -6.02 17.58
C THR A 319 -12.28 -5.93 16.19
N TYR A 320 -13.17 -6.85 15.89
CA TYR A 320 -13.74 -7.04 14.56
C TYR A 320 -15.25 -7.15 14.61
N THR A 321 -15.91 -6.76 13.52
CA THR A 321 -17.34 -7.02 13.30
C THR A 321 -17.57 -8.52 13.10
N GLU A 322 -18.83 -8.92 13.12
CA GLU A 322 -19.26 -10.30 12.81
C GLU A 322 -18.87 -10.73 11.39
N ALA A 323 -18.86 -9.78 10.46
CA ALA A 323 -18.38 -9.95 9.08
C ALA A 323 -16.84 -9.93 8.97
N GLY A 324 -16.11 -9.89 10.09
CA GLY A 324 -14.66 -9.90 10.12
C GLY A 324 -14.02 -8.60 9.66
N GLU A 325 -14.70 -7.46 9.72
CA GLU A 325 -14.14 -6.15 9.36
C GLU A 325 -13.54 -5.51 10.60
N LEU A 326 -12.42 -4.78 10.47
CA LEU A 326 -11.80 -4.19 11.66
C LEU A 326 -12.71 -3.12 12.27
N LEU A 327 -13.18 -3.37 13.49
CA LEU A 327 -14.10 -2.51 14.22
C LEU A 327 -13.36 -1.44 15.02
N ALA A 328 -12.32 -1.81 15.76
CA ALA A 328 -11.61 -0.89 16.63
C ALA A 328 -10.15 -1.26 16.86
N VAL A 329 -9.36 -0.24 17.23
CA VAL A 329 -7.97 -0.38 17.70
C VAL A 329 -7.89 0.15 19.12
N TYR A 330 -7.21 -0.60 19.98
CA TYR A 330 -6.94 -0.24 21.37
C TYR A 330 -5.44 -0.12 21.58
N ASP A 331 -5.01 0.94 22.24
CA ASP A 331 -3.61 1.13 22.64
C ASP A 331 -3.21 0.18 23.80
N ARG A 332 -1.95 0.30 24.23
CA ARG A 332 -1.38 -0.49 25.34
C ARG A 332 -2.14 -0.31 26.65
N SER A 333 -2.76 0.84 26.87
CA SER A 333 -3.57 1.17 28.04
C SER A 333 -5.01 0.65 27.93
N ASN A 334 -5.33 -0.10 26.87
CA ASN A 334 -6.67 -0.57 26.53
C ASN A 334 -7.67 0.56 26.22
N THR A 335 -7.19 1.73 25.83
CA THR A 335 -8.05 2.83 25.39
C THR A 335 -8.35 2.66 23.91
N GLN A 336 -9.63 2.74 23.52
CA GLN A 336 -10.01 2.74 22.11
C GLN A 336 -9.49 4.01 21.43
N VAL A 337 -8.53 3.85 20.52
CA VAL A 337 -7.88 4.96 19.81
C VAL A 337 -8.43 5.16 18.40
N ARG A 338 -9.04 4.10 17.82
CA ARG A 338 -9.66 4.15 16.48
C ARG A 338 -10.94 3.32 16.45
N ALA A 339 -11.93 3.76 15.68
CA ALA A 339 -13.16 3.03 15.39
C ALA A 339 -13.53 3.16 13.91
N PHE A 340 -14.10 2.11 13.33
CA PHE A 340 -14.52 2.07 11.93
C PHE A 340 -15.92 1.47 11.81
N THR A 341 -16.66 1.90 10.80
CA THR A 341 -18.00 1.40 10.48
C THR A 341 -18.06 1.10 8.99
N TYR A 342 -18.73 0.00 8.64
CA TYR A 342 -18.79 -0.50 7.28
C TYR A 342 -20.24 -0.62 6.80
N ASP A 343 -20.38 -0.71 5.48
CA ASP A 343 -21.62 -0.98 4.79
C ASP A 343 -21.98 -2.46 4.91
N ALA A 344 -23.13 -2.75 5.53
CA ALA A 344 -23.62 -4.11 5.73
C ALA A 344 -23.87 -4.86 4.40
N GLN A 345 -24.11 -4.15 3.30
CA GLN A 345 -24.36 -4.75 1.98
C GLN A 345 -23.08 -4.96 1.17
N HIS A 346 -21.99 -4.30 1.55
CA HIS A 346 -20.72 -4.32 0.82
C HIS A 346 -19.55 -4.59 1.78
N PRO A 347 -19.29 -5.87 2.14
CA PRO A 347 -18.24 -6.23 3.09
C PRO A 347 -16.88 -5.59 2.77
N GLY A 348 -16.33 -4.88 3.75
CA GLY A 348 -15.09 -4.12 3.66
C GLY A 348 -15.23 -2.68 3.19
N ARG A 349 -16.41 -2.22 2.77
CA ARG A 349 -16.64 -0.82 2.38
C ARG A 349 -16.92 0.05 3.60
N MET A 350 -15.89 0.76 4.07
CA MET A 350 -15.97 1.68 5.20
C MET A 350 -16.89 2.89 4.89
N VAL A 351 -17.92 3.08 5.72
CA VAL A 351 -18.83 4.23 5.67
C VAL A 351 -18.54 5.26 6.76
N ALA A 352 -17.77 4.92 7.78
CA ALA A 352 -17.31 5.89 8.77
C ALA A 352 -15.98 5.50 9.42
N HIS A 353 -15.26 6.50 9.93
CA HIS A 353 -14.15 6.29 10.85
C HIS A 353 -14.10 7.38 11.91
N ARG A 354 -13.52 7.04 13.06
CA ARG A 354 -13.34 7.95 14.21
C ARG A 354 -12.00 7.70 14.88
N TYR A 355 -11.28 8.78 15.15
CA TYR A 355 -10.08 8.77 16.01
C TYR A 355 -10.46 9.25 17.41
N ALA A 356 -9.74 8.80 18.44
CA ALA A 356 -9.92 9.28 19.80
C ALA A 356 -9.88 10.82 19.87
N GLY A 357 -10.83 11.40 20.61
CA GLY A 357 -10.96 12.86 20.77
C GLY A 357 -11.45 13.62 19.53
N ARG A 358 -11.82 12.94 18.43
CA ARG A 358 -12.35 13.57 17.21
C ARG A 358 -13.77 13.08 16.91
N PRO A 359 -14.63 13.90 16.27
CA PRO A 359 -15.92 13.42 15.80
C PRO A 359 -15.75 12.41 14.66
N GLU A 360 -16.79 11.61 14.46
CA GLU A 360 -16.83 10.60 13.41
C GLU A 360 -17.00 11.23 12.01
N MET A 361 -16.15 10.84 11.08
CA MET A 361 -16.27 11.20 9.67
C MET A 361 -17.07 10.13 8.92
N ARG A 362 -17.97 10.53 8.03
CA ARG A 362 -18.87 9.62 7.29
C ARG A 362 -18.75 9.77 5.78
N TYR A 363 -19.08 8.70 5.06
CA TYR A 363 -18.97 8.62 3.61
C TYR A 363 -20.24 8.02 2.99
N ARG A 364 -20.65 8.54 1.84
CA ARG A 364 -21.66 7.91 0.98
C ARG A 364 -21.05 7.56 -0.36
N TYR A 365 -21.54 6.48 -0.94
CA TYR A 365 -21.06 5.93 -2.19
C TYR A 365 -22.19 5.91 -3.22
N ASP A 366 -21.84 6.03 -4.50
CA ASP A 366 -22.73 5.67 -5.61
C ASP A 366 -22.73 4.14 -5.86
N ASP A 367 -23.57 3.70 -6.79
CA ASP A 367 -23.70 2.28 -7.16
C ASP A 367 -22.41 1.70 -7.77
N ALA A 368 -21.53 2.55 -8.32
CA ALA A 368 -20.21 2.14 -8.80
C ALA A 368 -19.18 1.98 -7.67
N GLY A 369 -19.56 2.31 -6.43
CA GLY A 369 -18.69 2.25 -5.26
C GLY A 369 -17.74 3.44 -5.14
N ARG A 370 -18.05 4.57 -5.79
CA ARG A 370 -17.29 5.83 -5.68
C ARG A 370 -17.89 6.71 -4.60
N VAL A 371 -17.05 7.35 -3.79
CA VAL A 371 -17.49 8.26 -2.73
C VAL A 371 -18.12 9.51 -3.36
N VAL A 372 -19.39 9.76 -3.11
CA VAL A 372 -20.12 10.95 -3.56
C VAL A 372 -20.27 12.02 -2.47
N GLU A 373 -20.14 11.62 -1.21
CA GLU A 373 -20.19 12.53 -0.06
C GLU A 373 -19.17 12.15 1.01
N GLN A 374 -18.51 13.15 1.56
CA GLN A 374 -17.71 13.08 2.79
C GLN A 374 -18.26 14.10 3.78
N LEU A 375 -18.72 13.62 4.93
CA LEU A 375 -19.16 14.46 6.04
C LEU A 375 -18.07 14.51 7.11
N ASN A 376 -17.63 15.72 7.46
CA ASN A 376 -16.67 15.97 8.53
C ASN A 376 -17.26 16.95 9.56
N PRO A 377 -17.72 16.47 10.73
CA PRO A 377 -18.32 17.36 11.73
C PRO A 377 -17.35 18.38 12.35
N ALA A 378 -16.04 18.16 12.26
CA ALA A 378 -15.01 19.08 12.76
C ALA A 378 -14.42 19.99 11.68
N GLY A 379 -14.92 19.97 10.45
CA GLY A 379 -14.30 20.71 9.36
C GLY A 379 -15.06 20.69 8.04
N LEU A 380 -14.32 20.76 6.94
CA LEU A 380 -14.90 20.81 5.59
C LEU A 380 -15.47 19.45 5.19
N SER A 381 -16.73 19.47 4.78
CA SER A 381 -17.41 18.37 4.10
C SER A 381 -17.32 18.56 2.59
N TYR A 382 -17.35 17.47 1.83
CA TYR A 382 -17.17 17.49 0.38
C TYR A 382 -18.24 16.66 -0.33
N ARG A 383 -18.68 17.14 -1.50
CA ARG A 383 -19.49 16.40 -2.46
C ARG A 383 -18.69 16.21 -3.75
N TYR A 384 -18.82 15.03 -4.34
CA TYR A 384 -18.10 14.65 -5.56
C TYR A 384 -19.10 14.30 -6.65
N GLN A 385 -18.94 14.90 -7.82
CA GLN A 385 -19.68 14.56 -9.03
C GLN A 385 -18.70 14.03 -10.05
N TYR A 386 -18.97 12.84 -10.57
CA TYR A 386 -18.10 12.16 -11.49
C TYR A 386 -18.73 12.09 -12.88
N GLU A 387 -18.04 12.65 -13.86
CA GLU A 387 -18.35 12.56 -15.27
C GLU A 387 -17.26 11.74 -15.98
N GLN A 388 -17.39 11.54 -17.30
CA GLN A 388 -16.45 10.72 -18.06
C GLN A 388 -15.03 11.28 -18.01
N ASP A 389 -14.90 12.57 -18.31
CA ASP A 389 -13.64 13.30 -18.47
C ASP A 389 -13.40 14.35 -17.37
N ARG A 390 -14.34 14.54 -16.44
CA ARG A 390 -14.18 15.51 -15.34
C ARG A 390 -14.74 15.04 -14.00
N ILE A 391 -14.23 15.62 -12.93
CA ILE A 391 -14.72 15.43 -11.55
C ILE A 391 -14.94 16.81 -10.94
N THR A 392 -16.14 17.08 -10.43
CA THR A 392 -16.44 18.31 -9.70
C THR A 392 -16.45 18.03 -8.20
N VAL A 393 -15.58 18.70 -7.46
CA VAL A 393 -15.50 18.67 -5.99
C VAL A 393 -16.14 19.95 -5.45
N THR A 394 -17.12 19.80 -4.57
CA THR A 394 -17.80 20.93 -3.92
C THR A 394 -17.59 20.86 -2.42
N ASP A 395 -17.02 21.90 -1.82
CA ASP A 395 -16.83 21.96 -0.37
C ASP A 395 -18.07 22.46 0.38
N SER A 396 -17.99 22.55 1.72
CA SER A 396 -19.09 23.00 2.57
C SER A 396 -19.45 24.48 2.41
N LEU A 397 -18.61 25.29 1.74
CA LEU A 397 -18.89 26.68 1.40
C LEU A 397 -19.45 26.81 -0.04
N ASN A 398 -19.77 25.68 -0.68
CA ASN A 398 -20.19 25.59 -2.08
C ASN A 398 -19.15 26.12 -3.08
N ARG A 399 -17.87 26.18 -2.70
CA ARG A 399 -16.78 26.44 -3.63
C ARG A 399 -16.57 25.18 -4.46
N ARG A 400 -16.44 25.37 -5.77
CA ARG A 400 -16.31 24.28 -6.75
C ARG A 400 -14.89 24.23 -7.31
N GLU A 401 -14.32 23.04 -7.30
CA GLU A 401 -13.10 22.69 -8.01
C GLU A 401 -13.46 21.67 -9.09
N VAL A 402 -13.00 21.87 -10.33
CA VAL A 402 -13.22 20.95 -11.44
C VAL A 402 -11.87 20.37 -11.88
N LEU A 403 -11.76 19.05 -11.79
CA LEU A 403 -10.61 18.28 -12.26
C LEU A 403 -10.94 17.68 -13.61
N HIS A 404 -10.32 18.16 -14.68
CA HIS A 404 -10.41 17.55 -16.00
C HIS A 404 -9.35 16.48 -16.13
N THR A 405 -9.74 15.34 -16.69
CA THR A 405 -8.96 14.12 -16.65
C THR A 405 -8.83 13.44 -18.00
N GLU A 406 -7.67 12.85 -18.22
CA GLU A 406 -7.38 11.99 -19.36
C GLU A 406 -6.99 10.59 -18.89
N GLY A 407 -7.21 9.59 -19.74
CA GLY A 407 -6.98 8.19 -19.40
C GLY A 407 -8.12 7.56 -18.58
N GLY A 408 -7.99 6.26 -18.30
CA GLY A 408 -9.00 5.46 -17.60
C GLY A 408 -8.42 4.69 -16.41
N ALA A 409 -9.29 4.34 -15.45
CA ALA A 409 -8.94 3.55 -14.27
C ALA A 409 -7.65 4.05 -13.55
N GLY A 410 -6.69 3.17 -13.27
CA GLY A 410 -5.42 3.49 -12.60
C GLY A 410 -4.44 4.37 -13.40
N LEU A 411 -4.83 4.79 -14.61
CA LEU A 411 -4.06 5.70 -15.47
C LEU A 411 -4.73 7.07 -15.61
N LYS A 412 -5.89 7.30 -14.98
CA LYS A 412 -6.61 8.58 -15.05
C LYS A 412 -5.79 9.71 -14.42
N ARG A 413 -5.39 10.74 -15.18
CA ARG A 413 -4.58 11.87 -14.71
C ARG A 413 -5.34 13.18 -14.79
N VAL A 414 -5.05 14.14 -13.90
CA VAL A 414 -5.61 15.50 -13.97
C VAL A 414 -4.78 16.34 -14.93
N VAL A 415 -5.33 16.70 -16.08
CA VAL A 415 -4.65 17.53 -17.09
C VAL A 415 -4.97 19.01 -16.96
N LYS A 416 -6.11 19.34 -16.34
CA LYS A 416 -6.53 20.71 -16.05
C LYS A 416 -7.29 20.77 -14.73
N LYS A 417 -7.04 21.79 -13.93
CA LYS A 417 -7.71 22.05 -12.67
C LYS A 417 -8.27 23.47 -12.67
N GLU A 418 -9.55 23.61 -12.41
CA GLU A 418 -10.25 24.88 -12.26
C GLU A 418 -10.67 25.06 -10.80
N LEU A 419 -10.33 26.20 -10.21
CA LEU A 419 -10.68 26.55 -8.84
C LEU A 419 -11.89 27.49 -8.79
N ALA A 420 -12.46 27.62 -7.59
CA ALA A 420 -13.67 28.41 -7.37
C ALA A 420 -13.49 29.92 -7.60
N ASP A 421 -12.25 30.41 -7.53
CA ASP A 421 -11.87 31.80 -7.84
C ASP A 421 -11.66 32.05 -9.35
N GLY A 422 -11.86 31.03 -10.18
CA GLY A 422 -11.63 31.09 -11.63
C GLY A 422 -10.18 30.78 -12.04
N SER A 423 -9.27 30.54 -11.09
CA SER A 423 -7.90 30.14 -11.39
C SER A 423 -7.86 28.80 -12.10
N VAL A 424 -7.08 28.71 -13.18
CA VAL A 424 -6.93 27.49 -13.98
C VAL A 424 -5.47 27.08 -14.07
N THR A 425 -5.16 25.82 -13.77
CA THR A 425 -3.84 25.25 -14.01
C THR A 425 -3.91 24.08 -14.99
N HIS A 426 -2.83 23.85 -15.73
CA HIS A 426 -2.70 22.72 -16.66
C HIS A 426 -1.47 21.89 -16.30
N SER A 427 -1.54 20.59 -16.53
CA SER A 427 -0.45 19.63 -16.30
C SER A 427 -0.22 18.79 -17.55
N GLY A 428 1.02 18.76 -18.03
CA GLY A 428 1.47 17.90 -19.11
C GLY A 428 2.14 16.65 -18.57
N TYR A 429 1.88 15.51 -19.22
CA TYR A 429 2.48 14.23 -18.86
C TYR A 429 3.14 13.57 -20.06
N ASP A 430 4.20 12.79 -19.82
CA ASP A 430 4.73 11.87 -20.82
C ASP A 430 3.88 10.58 -20.91
N ALA A 431 4.23 9.71 -21.87
CA ALA A 431 3.55 8.43 -22.06
C ALA A 431 3.62 7.50 -20.83
N ALA A 432 4.63 7.65 -19.97
CA ALA A 432 4.78 6.89 -18.72
C ALA A 432 3.98 7.52 -17.56
N GLY A 433 3.30 8.65 -17.81
CA GLY A 433 2.54 9.39 -16.83
C GLY A 433 3.44 10.13 -15.84
N ARG A 434 4.59 10.65 -16.25
CA ARG A 434 5.43 11.54 -15.43
C ARG A 434 5.17 12.99 -15.84
N LEU A 435 5.19 13.91 -14.88
CA LEU A 435 4.92 15.33 -15.12
C LEU A 435 6.05 15.93 -15.96
N THR A 436 5.72 16.52 -17.11
CA THR A 436 6.68 17.16 -18.03
C THR A 436 6.49 18.67 -18.13
N ALA A 437 5.30 19.17 -17.81
CA ALA A 437 5.02 20.60 -17.80
C ALA A 437 3.92 20.95 -16.81
N GLN A 438 3.94 22.18 -16.29
CA GLN A 438 2.87 22.74 -15.50
C GLN A 438 2.67 24.20 -15.88
N THR A 439 1.42 24.57 -16.19
CA THR A 439 1.03 25.95 -16.45
C THR A 439 0.20 26.45 -15.28
N ASP A 440 0.60 27.57 -14.68
CA ASP A 440 -0.11 28.18 -13.57
C ASP A 440 -1.28 29.07 -14.02
N ALA A 441 -2.01 29.64 -13.05
CA ALA A 441 -3.17 30.50 -13.31
C ALA A 441 -2.84 31.82 -14.02
N ALA A 442 -1.57 32.27 -14.00
CA ALA A 442 -1.11 33.43 -14.74
C ALA A 442 -0.67 33.08 -16.18
N GLY A 443 -0.85 31.82 -16.61
CA GLY A 443 -0.40 31.34 -17.92
C GLY A 443 1.10 31.08 -18.00
N ARG A 444 1.81 31.12 -16.87
CA ARG A 444 3.26 30.90 -16.82
C ARG A 444 3.53 29.41 -16.81
N ARG A 445 4.43 28.96 -17.67
CA ARG A 445 4.73 27.53 -17.88
C ARG A 445 6.10 27.17 -17.31
N THR A 446 6.12 26.14 -16.47
CA THR A 446 7.33 25.47 -15.99
C THR A 446 7.44 24.13 -16.70
N GLU A 447 8.63 23.78 -17.19
CA GLU A 447 8.91 22.51 -17.85
C GLU A 447 9.89 21.67 -17.03
N TYR A 448 9.73 20.35 -17.10
CA TYR A 448 10.52 19.37 -16.36
C TYR A 448 11.15 18.41 -17.36
N GLY A 449 12.47 18.51 -17.53
CA GLY A 449 13.23 17.49 -18.24
C GLY A 449 13.39 16.25 -17.38
N LEU A 450 13.20 15.08 -17.99
CA LEU A 450 13.27 13.79 -17.30
C LEU A 450 14.27 12.90 -18.01
N ASN A 451 15.13 12.25 -17.23
CA ASN A 451 15.97 11.18 -17.75
C ASN A 451 15.06 10.06 -18.29
N VAL A 452 15.23 9.73 -19.58
CA VAL A 452 14.40 8.72 -20.23
C VAL A 452 14.57 7.34 -19.60
N VAL A 453 15.73 7.04 -18.99
CA VAL A 453 16.06 5.75 -18.38
C VAL A 453 15.66 5.68 -16.91
N SER A 454 16.09 6.63 -16.07
CA SER A 454 15.84 6.59 -14.63
C SER A 454 14.54 7.26 -14.22
N GLY A 455 14.07 8.25 -14.99
CA GLY A 455 12.94 9.09 -14.63
C GLY A 455 13.23 10.18 -13.60
N ASP A 456 14.50 10.37 -13.25
CA ASP A 456 14.92 11.51 -12.46
C ASP A 456 14.74 12.81 -13.24
N ILE A 457 14.45 13.91 -12.54
CA ILE A 457 14.37 15.25 -13.13
C ILE A 457 15.77 15.70 -13.50
N THR A 458 16.05 15.93 -14.78
CA THR A 458 17.36 16.41 -15.27
C THR A 458 17.45 17.92 -15.24
N ASP A 459 16.33 18.59 -15.45
CA ASP A 459 16.26 20.04 -15.54
C ASP A 459 14.85 20.56 -15.21
N ILE A 460 14.81 21.78 -14.71
CA ILE A 460 13.59 22.55 -14.52
C ILE A 460 13.78 23.88 -15.25
N THR A 461 12.94 24.14 -16.23
CA THR A 461 12.90 25.43 -16.95
C THR A 461 11.74 26.26 -16.42
N THR A 462 12.04 27.40 -15.81
CA THR A 462 11.05 28.32 -15.26
C THR A 462 10.44 29.22 -16.36
N PRO A 463 9.32 29.90 -16.09
CA PRO A 463 8.60 30.68 -17.11
C PRO A 463 9.38 31.84 -17.74
N ASP A 464 10.41 32.34 -17.07
CA ASP A 464 11.35 33.36 -17.56
C ASP A 464 12.49 32.77 -18.41
N GLY A 465 12.46 31.47 -18.72
CA GLY A 465 13.45 30.77 -19.53
C GLY A 465 14.71 30.34 -18.77
N ARG A 466 14.76 30.58 -17.47
CA ARG A 466 15.87 30.17 -16.61
C ARG A 466 15.84 28.67 -16.35
N GLU A 467 16.98 28.02 -16.51
CA GLU A 467 17.10 26.57 -16.43
C GLU A 467 17.95 26.17 -15.20
N THR A 468 17.42 25.30 -14.35
CA THR A 468 18.18 24.65 -13.26
C THR A 468 18.44 23.20 -13.62
N LYS A 469 19.70 22.74 -13.58
CA LYS A 469 20.09 21.36 -13.93
C LYS A 469 20.42 20.53 -12.69
N PHE A 470 20.04 19.26 -12.72
CA PHE A 470 20.26 18.29 -11.65
C PHE A 470 21.09 17.13 -12.16
N TYR A 471 22.11 16.75 -11.40
CA TYR A 471 23.02 15.67 -11.74
C TYR A 471 22.98 14.59 -10.67
N TYR A 472 22.88 13.33 -11.09
CA TYR A 472 22.76 12.19 -10.21
C TYR A 472 23.93 11.22 -10.42
N ASN A 473 24.31 10.51 -9.37
CA ASN A 473 25.22 9.37 -9.49
C ASN A 473 24.45 8.09 -9.87
N ASP A 474 25.18 7.00 -10.10
CA ASP A 474 24.62 5.68 -10.46
C ASP A 474 23.68 5.08 -9.40
N GLY A 475 23.67 5.63 -8.19
CA GLY A 475 22.77 5.28 -7.09
C GLY A 475 21.50 6.13 -7.02
N ASN A 476 21.18 6.91 -8.07
CA ASN A 476 20.10 7.91 -8.12
C ASN A 476 20.18 8.95 -7.00
N GLN A 477 21.38 9.27 -6.50
CA GLN A 477 21.56 10.31 -5.50
C GLN A 477 21.95 11.62 -6.18
N LEU A 478 21.31 12.71 -5.79
CA LEU A 478 21.65 14.05 -6.28
C LEU A 478 23.09 14.41 -5.87
N THR A 479 23.90 14.79 -6.85
CA THR A 479 25.33 15.13 -6.69
C THR A 479 25.64 16.60 -6.96
N ALA A 480 24.89 17.24 -7.86
CA ALA A 480 25.04 18.66 -8.15
C ALA A 480 23.71 19.28 -8.59
N VAL A 481 23.56 20.57 -8.27
CA VAL A 481 22.50 21.43 -8.75
C VAL A 481 23.18 22.65 -9.37
N VAL A 482 22.90 22.92 -10.64
CA VAL A 482 23.42 24.11 -11.34
C VAL A 482 22.24 25.03 -11.57
N SER A 483 22.24 26.15 -10.87
CA SER A 483 21.24 27.21 -11.01
C SER A 483 21.59 28.14 -12.18
N PRO A 484 20.59 28.81 -12.78
CA PRO A 484 20.83 29.84 -13.77
C PRO A 484 21.49 31.07 -13.13
N ASP A 485 22.39 31.73 -13.88
CA ASP A 485 23.14 32.92 -13.46
C ASP A 485 22.24 34.15 -13.14
#